data_AF-A0A2G9RPL2-F1
#
_entry.id   AF-A0A2G9RPL2-F1
#
_cell.length_a   1.000
_cell.length_b   1.000
_cell.length_c   1.000
_cell.angle_alpha   90.00
_cell.angle_beta   90.00
_cell.angle_gamma   90.00
#
_symmetry.space_group_name_H-M   'P 1'
#
loop_
_entity.id
_entity.type
_entity.pdbx_description
1 polymer ?
#
loop_
_entity_poly.entity_id
_entity_poly.type
_entity_poly.pdbx_seq_one_letter_code
_entity_poly.pdbx_strand_id
1 'polypeptide(L)'
;MIFRIMDPNGLARLWGNHKNRTNMTYEKMSRALRHYYKLNIIRKEPGQRLLFRFMKTPEEIMSGRTDRLEHLESQELDETMYQEDEC
;
A
#
# COMPACT_ATOMS: atom_id res chain seq x y z
N MET A 1 16.70 -1.99 1.10
CA MET A 1 16.63 -0.75 0.27
C MET A 1 15.71 0.25 0.96
N ILE A 2 16.17 1.48 1.26
CA ILE A 2 15.38 2.51 1.99
C ILE A 2 14.82 3.53 0.99
N PHE A 3 13.57 3.96 1.18
CA PHE A 3 12.93 4.99 0.36
C PHE A 3 12.03 5.90 1.19
N ARG A 4 11.84 7.13 0.73
CA ARG A 4 10.93 8.12 1.33
C ARG A 4 9.84 8.48 0.33
N ILE A 5 8.61 8.57 0.81
CA ILE A 5 7.50 9.11 0.02
C ILE A 5 7.56 10.63 0.16
N MET A 6 7.87 11.31 -0.94
CA MET A 6 7.99 12.77 -0.98
C MET A 6 6.64 13.46 -1.21
N ASP A 7 5.81 12.88 -2.07
CA ASP A 7 4.45 13.33 -2.34
C ASP A 7 3.45 12.18 -2.07
N PRO A 8 2.86 12.12 -0.86
CA PRO A 8 1.87 11.11 -0.50
C PRO A 8 0.63 11.13 -1.41
N ASN A 9 0.15 12.32 -1.78
CA ASN A 9 -1.07 12.48 -2.58
C ASN A 9 -0.82 12.05 -4.02
N GLY A 10 0.31 12.46 -4.60
CA GLY A 10 0.72 12.02 -5.93
C GLY A 10 0.93 10.52 -5.99
N LEU A 11 1.61 9.93 -5.00
CA LEU A 11 1.80 8.48 -4.93
C LEU A 11 0.47 7.74 -4.81
N ALA A 12 -0.43 8.20 -3.94
CA ALA A 12 -1.75 7.60 -3.79
C ALA A 12 -2.55 7.68 -5.09
N ARG A 13 -2.50 8.80 -5.81
CA ARG A 13 -3.16 8.94 -7.12
C ARG A 13 -2.58 7.99 -8.16
N LEU A 14 -1.27 7.82 -8.20
CA LEU A 14 -0.60 6.87 -9.11
C LEU A 14 -0.97 5.43 -8.77
N TRP A 15 -0.98 5.07 -7.48
CA TRP A 15 -1.38 3.74 -7.03
C TRP A 15 -2.87 3.47 -7.30
N GLY A 16 -3.72 4.47 -7.07
CA GLY A 16 -5.14 4.44 -7.44
C GLY A 16 -5.34 4.20 -8.92
N ASN A 17 -4.66 4.97 -9.78
CA ASN A 17 -4.72 4.78 -11.23
C ASN A 17 -4.28 3.38 -11.67
N HIS A 18 -3.22 2.84 -11.05
CA HIS A 18 -2.77 1.48 -11.31
C HIS A 18 -3.81 0.41 -10.93
N LYS A 19 -4.58 0.65 -9.86
CA LYS A 19 -5.67 -0.22 -9.39
C LYS A 19 -7.05 0.19 -9.92
N ASN A 20 -7.10 1.09 -10.91
CA ASN A 20 -8.32 1.65 -11.50
C ASN A 20 -9.30 2.26 -10.48
N ARG A 21 -8.78 2.99 -9.49
CA ARG A 21 -9.54 3.72 -8.44
C ARG A 21 -9.22 5.22 -8.50
N THR A 22 -10.26 6.05 -8.61
CA THR A 22 -10.15 7.51 -8.82
C THR A 22 -9.98 8.32 -7.53
N ASN A 23 -10.58 7.90 -6.41
CA ASN A 23 -10.58 8.62 -5.12
C ASN A 23 -9.56 8.06 -4.12
N MET A 24 -8.39 7.68 -4.61
CA MET A 24 -7.35 7.07 -3.79
C MET A 24 -6.57 8.13 -3.00
N THR A 25 -6.53 7.99 -1.67
CA THR A 25 -5.75 8.86 -0.76
C THR A 25 -4.60 8.10 -0.13
N TYR A 26 -3.62 8.83 0.39
CA TYR A 26 -2.49 8.20 1.09
C TYR A 26 -2.97 7.40 2.29
N GLU A 27 -3.97 7.90 3.01
CA GLU A 27 -4.56 7.26 4.18
C GLU A 27 -5.12 5.89 3.82
N LYS A 28 -5.90 5.78 2.72
CA LYS A 28 -6.44 4.51 2.22
C LYS A 28 -5.32 3.59 1.72
N MET A 29 -4.45 4.08 0.85
CA MET A 29 -3.30 3.30 0.34
C MET A 29 -2.38 2.80 1.47
N SER A 30 -2.22 3.59 2.54
CA SER A 30 -1.37 3.21 3.68
C SER A 30 -1.90 2.01 4.47
N ARG A 31 -3.19 1.65 4.30
CA ARG A 31 -3.76 0.42 4.86
C ARG A 31 -3.17 -0.81 4.18
N ALA A 32 -3.07 -0.82 2.85
CA ALA A 32 -2.35 -1.86 2.10
C ALA A 32 -0.88 -1.98 2.55
N LEU A 33 -0.18 -0.86 2.77
CA LEU A 33 1.19 -0.87 3.32
C LEU A 33 1.29 -1.57 4.68
N ARG A 34 0.24 -1.56 5.50
CA ARG A 34 0.21 -2.24 6.79
C ARG A 34 0.23 -3.76 6.65
N HIS A 35 -0.40 -4.29 5.61
CA HIS A 35 -0.32 -5.72 5.28
C HIS A 35 1.10 -6.11 4.86
N TYR A 36 1.79 -5.22 4.15
CA TYR A 36 3.19 -5.44 3.78
C TYR A 36 4.13 -5.51 4.98
N TYR A 37 3.79 -4.86 6.11
CA TYR A 37 4.55 -4.99 7.36
C TYR A 37 4.44 -6.40 7.92
N LYS A 38 3.22 -6.95 8.00
CA LYS A 38 2.98 -8.32 8.48
C LYS A 38 3.69 -9.37 7.61
N LEU A 39 3.77 -9.08 6.32
CA LEU A 39 4.43 -9.93 5.34
C LEU A 39 5.94 -9.69 5.26
N ASN A 40 6.53 -8.80 6.07
CA ASN A 40 7.96 -8.46 6.00
C ASN A 40 8.40 -8.10 4.56
N ILE A 41 7.57 -7.34 3.83
CA ILE A 41 7.89 -6.81 2.50
C ILE A 41 8.43 -5.39 2.64
N ILE A 42 7.70 -4.57 3.40
CA ILE A 42 8.08 -3.20 3.72
C ILE A 42 8.11 -3.07 5.24
N ARG A 43 9.00 -2.21 5.76
CA ARG A 43 9.03 -1.80 7.16
C ARG A 43 8.98 -0.29 7.25
N LYS A 44 8.20 0.24 8.21
CA LYS A 44 8.23 1.65 8.57
C LYS A 44 9.45 1.94 9.45
N GLU A 45 10.23 2.96 9.09
CA GLU A 45 11.34 3.41 9.93
C GLU A 45 10.78 4.19 11.15
N PRO A 46 11.22 3.84 12.38
CA PRO A 46 10.79 4.53 13.59
C PRO A 46 11.32 5.96 13.61
N GLY A 47 10.53 6.90 14.15
CA GLY A 47 10.93 8.31 14.27
C GLY A 47 10.98 9.12 12.97
N GLN A 48 10.80 8.48 11.81
CA GLN A 48 10.79 9.16 10.50
C GLN A 48 9.39 9.08 9.86
N ARG A 49 8.91 10.23 9.37
CA ARG A 49 7.65 10.31 8.61
C ARG A 49 7.90 9.86 7.18
N LEU A 50 7.00 9.03 6.66
CA LEU A 50 6.99 8.61 5.25
C LEU A 50 8.27 7.89 4.78
N LEU A 51 9.10 7.40 5.72
CA LEU A 51 10.33 6.68 5.43
C LEU A 51 10.10 5.18 5.66
N PHE A 52 10.44 4.41 4.65
CA PHE A 52 10.19 2.98 4.59
C PHE A 52 11.40 2.23 4.07
N ARG A 53 11.45 0.94 4.35
CA ARG A 53 12.50 0.03 3.89
C ARG A 53 11.88 -1.19 3.26
N PHE A 54 12.29 -1.51 2.04
CA PHE A 54 12.06 -2.84 1.48
C PHE A 54 12.95 -3.85 2.20
N MET A 55 12.28 -4.85 2.75
CA MET A 55 12.89 -5.98 3.47
C MET A 55 13.21 -7.16 2.56
N LYS A 56 12.63 -7.19 1.36
CA LYS A 56 12.76 -8.26 0.37
C LYS A 56 13.02 -7.70 -1.03
N THR A 57 13.66 -8.48 -1.88
CA THR A 57 13.84 -8.12 -3.30
C THR A 57 12.55 -8.35 -4.09
N PRO A 58 12.38 -7.72 -5.27
CA PRO A 58 11.22 -7.95 -6.13
C PRO A 58 10.99 -9.44 -6.44
N GLU A 59 12.06 -10.19 -6.68
CA GLU A 59 12.00 -11.63 -6.98
C GLU A 59 11.40 -12.43 -5.80
N GLU A 60 11.80 -12.12 -4.57
CA GLU A 60 11.29 -12.75 -3.35
C GLU A 60 9.84 -12.37 -3.03
N ILE A 61 9.36 -11.23 -3.54
CA ILE A 61 7.97 -10.81 -3.39
C ILE A 61 7.08 -11.58 -4.38
N MET A 62 7.55 -11.75 -5.62
CA MET A 62 6.79 -12.39 -6.70
C MET A 62 6.66 -13.90 -6.56
N SER A 63 7.55 -14.56 -5.81
CA SER A 63 7.65 -16.04 -5.70
C SER A 63 6.49 -16.78 -4.99
N GLY A 64 5.35 -16.15 -4.71
CA GLY A 64 4.18 -16.87 -4.16
C GLY A 64 3.39 -16.18 -3.05
N ARG A 65 3.49 -14.85 -2.93
CA ARG A 65 2.65 -14.06 -2.02
C ARG A 65 1.82 -12.99 -2.72
N THR A 66 2.05 -12.79 -4.02
CA THR A 66 1.35 -11.79 -4.84
C THR A 66 -0.14 -12.07 -4.90
N ASP A 67 -0.55 -13.34 -4.99
CA ASP A 67 -1.95 -13.76 -5.00
C ASP A 67 -2.68 -13.38 -3.70
N ARG A 68 -2.09 -13.67 -2.53
CA ARG A 68 -2.64 -13.24 -1.23
C ARG A 68 -2.63 -11.73 -1.07
N LEU A 69 -1.62 -11.05 -1.60
CA LEU A 69 -1.51 -9.59 -1.53
C LEU A 69 -2.61 -8.91 -2.35
N GLU A 70 -2.78 -9.32 -3.60
CA GLU A 70 -3.83 -8.82 -4.49
C GLU A 70 -5.22 -9.04 -3.90
N HIS A 71 -5.45 -10.20 -3.26
CA HIS A 71 -6.74 -10.48 -2.61
C HIS A 71 -6.99 -9.62 -1.37
N LEU A 72 -5.98 -9.44 -0.50
CA LEU A 72 -6.07 -8.57 0.68
C LEU A 72 -6.28 -7.10 0.29
N GLU A 73 -5.58 -6.63 -0.75
CA GLU A 73 -5.76 -5.28 -1.28
C GLU A 73 -7.14 -5.08 -1.86
N SER A 74 -7.65 -6.04 -2.64
CA SER A 74 -8.98 -5.95 -3.22
C SER A 74 -10.08 -5.87 -2.15
N GLN A 75 -9.97 -6.68 -1.10
CA GLN A 75 -10.91 -6.65 0.03
C GLN A 75 -10.90 -5.31 0.78
N GLU A 76 -9.72 -4.77 1.13
CA GLU A 76 -9.66 -3.47 1.81
C GLU A 76 -10.08 -2.31 0.90
N LEU A 77 -9.81 -2.39 -0.41
CA LEU A 77 -10.28 -1.40 -1.38
C LEU A 77 -11.81 -1.36 -1.44
N ASP A 78 -12.46 -2.53 -1.42
CA ASP A 78 -13.92 -2.60 -1.39
C ASP A 78 -14.47 -2.08 -0.05
N GLU A 79 -13.90 -2.50 1.09
CA GLU A 79 -14.30 -2.01 2.43
C GLU A 79 -14.19 -0.48 2.56
N THR A 80 -13.12 0.10 2.02
CA THR A 80 -12.90 1.56 2.05
C THR A 80 -13.77 2.33 1.04
N MET A 81 -14.29 1.68 0.00
CA MET A 81 -15.24 2.28 -0.94
C MET A 81 -16.64 2.35 -0.35
N TYR A 82 -17.13 1.29 0.29
CA TYR A 82 -18.45 1.31 0.92
C TYR A 82 -18.55 2.36 2.04
N GLN A 83 -17.42 2.74 2.65
CA GLN A 83 -17.37 3.81 3.65
C GLN A 83 -17.47 5.24 3.07
N GLU A 84 -17.32 5.44 1.75
CA GLU A 84 -17.46 6.77 1.12
C GLU A 84 -18.88 7.08 0.66
N ASP A 85 -19.67 6.06 0.31
CA ASP A 85 -21.07 6.23 -0.13
C ASP A 85 -22.04 6.48 1.06
N GLU A 86 -21.55 6.43 2.31
CA GLU A 86 -22.32 6.66 3.54
C GLU A 86 -22.18 8.11 4.08
N CYS A 87 -22.17 9.12 3.18
CA CYS A 87 -22.18 10.54 3.52
C CYS A 87 -23.50 11.24 3.16
#